data_AF-A0A450VY62-F1
#
_entry.id   AF-A0A450VY62-F1
#
_cell.length_a   1.000
_cell.length_b   1.000
_cell.length_c   1.000
_cell.angle_alpha   90.00
_cell.angle_beta   90.00
_cell.angle_gamma   90.00
#
_symmetry.space_group_name_H-M   'P 1'
#
loop_
_entity.id
_entity.type
_entity.pdbx_description
1 polymer ?
#
loop_
_entity_poly.entity_id
_entity_poly.type
_entity_poly.pdbx_seq_one_letter_code
_entity_poly.pdbx_strand_id
1 'polypeptide(L)'
;MLSSCYSPFAVFKTNAGSQTLPKYKDSISTSLNSFFLDSHYELSGLLSTPDWLTNDVATRISNDDGSLGDAFGAKYCAISPKNDARSAVPNWDADVYRALSHINPKALLGNLLHVGSDCYFEPRLLHEKSRFVTFIDISRQLLEAVARVSPNAQFVHTRAEFLQGVPLSSVDFYVALRVYSSYGFQIGSAIKAAAKVLRPGGSILLSIPNGYRSMDDTILPGQIVGSPPRLSFSRPFEDALDLLHLLSRNGFRELFLVPGNAELFFGGTYLPSLKSVDGSSPIFHTEGFDHIPLCFYSEKMPTGWLGNYSPHPITLDGHRWPTVEHYFQSAKFPGHPLQEVIREKATPQEAKELAWQNDDLVRPDWEQTRVEVMKRTLTAKFEQHSYLRKPLSETGDRELVELSQTDAFWGRRISGEGKNMMGSLLRDLRSKIR
;
A
#
# COMPACT_ATOMS: atom_id res chain seq x y z
N MET A 1 -30.26 30.19 5.24
CA MET A 1 -30.31 28.79 4.76
C MET A 1 -29.29 28.70 3.63
N LEU A 2 -28.16 28.02 3.67
CA LEU A 2 -27.64 26.94 4.50
C LEU A 2 -26.28 27.34 5.10
N SER A 3 -25.97 26.73 6.24
CA SER A 3 -24.87 27.06 7.15
C SER A 3 -23.63 26.21 6.88
N SER A 4 -22.46 26.86 6.94
CA SER A 4 -21.17 26.38 7.50
C SER A 4 -20.66 24.95 7.22
N CYS A 5 -19.59 24.85 6.44
CA CYS A 5 -18.57 23.81 6.58
C CYS A 5 -17.22 24.46 6.94
N TYR A 6 -16.71 24.10 8.11
CA TYR A 6 -15.43 24.53 8.67
C TYR A 6 -14.24 23.84 7.98
N SER A 7 -13.20 24.63 7.70
CA SER A 7 -11.84 24.20 7.36
C SER A 7 -10.98 24.15 8.62
N PRO A 8 -10.08 23.16 8.79
CA PRO A 8 -9.02 23.26 9.78
C PRO A 8 -7.64 23.05 9.15
N PHE A 9 -7.03 24.12 8.63
CA PHE A 9 -5.57 24.27 8.65
C PHE A 9 -5.25 25.72 9.01
N ALA A 10 -5.28 26.01 10.31
CA ALA A 10 -4.82 27.28 10.85
C ALA A 10 -3.28 27.28 10.84
N VAL A 11 -2.72 28.18 10.04
CA VAL A 11 -1.29 28.52 9.99
C VAL A 11 -0.93 29.29 11.26
N PHE A 12 -0.13 28.68 12.14
CA PHE A 12 0.54 29.41 13.20
C PHE A 12 1.83 30.05 12.64
N LYS A 13 1.83 31.39 12.54
CA LYS A 13 3.03 32.21 12.53
C LYS A 13 3.57 32.30 13.96
N THR A 14 4.88 32.13 14.16
CA THR A 14 5.54 32.59 15.38
C THR A 14 6.85 33.31 15.07
N ASN A 15 6.94 34.51 15.65
CA ASN A 15 8.07 35.42 15.67
C ASN A 15 9.31 34.80 16.34
N ALA A 16 10.47 35.30 15.92
CA ALA A 16 11.74 35.12 16.61
C ALA A 16 11.69 35.69 18.04
N GLY A 17 12.17 34.91 19.01
CA GLY A 17 12.39 35.33 20.39
C GLY A 17 13.16 34.26 21.14
N SER A 18 14.43 34.53 21.43
CA SER A 18 15.33 33.65 22.18
C SER A 18 14.92 33.58 23.65
N GLN A 19 14.42 32.44 24.13
CA GLN A 19 14.43 32.11 25.56
C GLN A 19 14.63 30.59 25.75
N THR A 20 15.69 30.26 26.47
CA THR A 20 16.08 28.92 26.92
C THR A 20 15.05 28.34 27.88
N LEU A 21 14.57 27.12 27.62
CA LEU A 21 13.71 26.33 28.52
C LEU A 21 14.27 24.91 28.72
N PRO A 22 13.95 24.26 29.85
CA PRO A 22 14.84 23.32 30.53
C PRO A 22 14.77 21.89 30.01
N LYS A 23 15.87 21.15 30.21
CA LYS A 23 15.97 19.70 30.00
C LYS A 23 14.90 18.95 30.80
N TYR A 24 13.89 18.43 30.12
CA TYR A 24 12.97 17.44 30.68
C TYR A 24 13.54 16.02 30.48
N LYS A 25 13.59 15.29 31.60
CA LYS A 25 14.03 13.90 31.72
C LYS A 25 13.10 12.94 30.99
N ASP A 26 13.69 11.83 30.54
CA ASP A 26 13.08 10.67 29.90
C ASP A 26 11.72 10.25 30.48
N SER A 27 10.69 10.25 29.63
CA SER A 27 9.45 9.51 29.87
C SER A 27 8.95 8.89 28.56
N ILE A 28 9.21 7.58 28.43
CA ILE A 28 8.50 6.59 27.60
C ILE A 28 8.20 7.06 26.16
N SER A 29 9.25 7.09 25.34
CA SER A 29 9.16 7.05 23.88
C SER A 29 9.04 5.59 23.42
N THR A 30 7.86 4.98 23.54
CA THR A 30 7.50 3.85 22.66
C THR A 30 7.10 4.43 21.30
N SER A 31 8.11 4.91 20.57
CA SER A 31 7.96 5.31 19.18
C SER A 31 7.40 4.13 18.37
N LEU A 32 6.75 4.39 17.23
CA LEU A 32 6.37 3.38 16.21
C LEU A 32 7.48 2.34 15.93
N ASN A 33 8.74 2.65 16.26
CA ASN A 33 9.82 1.68 16.24
C ASN A 33 9.60 0.45 17.11
N SER A 34 9.06 0.55 18.33
CA SER A 34 8.88 -0.64 19.19
C SER A 34 7.84 -1.60 18.63
N PHE A 35 6.75 -1.09 18.04
CA PHE A 35 5.66 -1.90 17.49
C PHE A 35 6.11 -2.92 16.42
N PHE A 36 6.99 -2.51 15.52
CA PHE A 36 7.51 -3.38 14.46
C PHE A 36 8.87 -4.02 14.78
N LEU A 37 9.58 -3.58 15.83
CA LEU A 37 10.81 -4.22 16.32
C LEU A 37 10.52 -5.39 17.25
N ASP A 38 9.51 -5.25 18.11
CA ASP A 38 9.18 -6.25 19.14
C ASP A 38 8.27 -7.35 18.59
N SER A 39 7.61 -7.08 17.45
CA SER A 39 6.91 -8.10 16.70
C SER A 39 7.93 -8.82 15.81
N HIS A 40 8.43 -9.97 16.27
CA HIS A 40 9.30 -10.88 15.50
C HIS A 40 8.60 -11.44 14.25
N TYR A 41 8.17 -10.57 13.33
CA TYR A 41 7.66 -10.98 12.04
C TYR A 41 8.86 -11.41 11.20
N GLU A 42 9.01 -12.71 11.01
CA GLU A 42 9.91 -13.24 9.99
C GLU A 42 9.32 -12.89 8.61
N LEU A 43 9.58 -11.67 8.13
CA LEU A 43 9.17 -11.23 6.79
C LEU A 43 9.65 -12.23 5.73
N SER A 44 10.84 -12.81 5.91
CA SER A 44 11.37 -13.89 5.06
C SER A 44 10.48 -15.14 5.02
N GLY A 45 9.76 -15.46 6.10
CA GLY A 45 8.84 -16.60 6.15
C GLY A 45 7.48 -16.33 5.48
N LEU A 46 7.16 -15.06 5.22
CA LEU A 46 5.88 -14.65 4.61
C LEU A 46 6.02 -14.29 3.13
N LEU A 47 7.15 -13.71 2.76
CA LEU A 47 7.41 -13.26 1.40
C LEU A 47 7.73 -14.46 0.51
N SER A 48 7.10 -14.49 -0.67
CA SER A 48 7.61 -15.31 -1.75
C SER A 48 9.01 -14.81 -2.09
N THR A 49 10.00 -15.71 -2.13
CA THR A 49 11.39 -15.35 -2.46
C THR A 49 11.72 -15.87 -3.87
N PRO A 50 11.32 -15.17 -4.94
CA PRO A 50 11.72 -15.54 -6.28
C PRO A 50 13.18 -15.17 -6.52
N ASP A 51 13.86 -15.89 -7.44
CA ASP A 51 15.29 -15.70 -7.76
C ASP A 51 15.66 -14.26 -8.16
N TRP A 52 14.70 -13.45 -8.64
CA TRP A 52 14.96 -12.06 -8.99
C TRP A 52 15.05 -11.13 -7.76
N LEU A 53 14.50 -11.52 -6.60
CA LEU A 53 14.55 -10.73 -5.37
C LEU A 53 15.93 -10.77 -4.71
N THR A 54 16.66 -11.88 -4.86
CA THR A 54 18.02 -12.08 -4.32
C THR A 54 19.12 -11.44 -5.18
N ASN A 55 18.75 -10.98 -6.38
CA ASN A 55 19.64 -10.41 -7.37
C ASN A 55 19.49 -8.89 -7.42
N ASP A 56 19.95 -8.20 -6.36
CA ASP A 56 19.89 -6.74 -6.30
C ASP A 56 20.68 -6.10 -7.44
N VAL A 57 20.14 -5.04 -8.04
CA VAL A 57 20.84 -4.26 -9.05
C VAL A 57 22.06 -3.59 -8.41
N ALA A 58 21.96 -3.15 -7.16
CA ALA A 58 23.03 -2.46 -6.44
C ALA A 58 24.30 -3.32 -6.30
N THR A 59 24.18 -4.64 -6.22
CA THR A 59 25.33 -5.56 -6.07
C THR A 59 26.01 -5.91 -7.39
N ARG A 60 25.43 -5.49 -8.53
CA ARG A 60 25.87 -5.85 -9.89
C ARG A 60 26.53 -4.69 -10.66
N ILE A 61 26.55 -3.49 -10.09
CA ILE A 61 27.06 -2.28 -10.75
C ILE A 61 28.59 -2.18 -10.57
N SER A 62 29.32 -1.99 -11.66
CA SER A 62 30.67 -1.40 -11.66
C SER A 62 30.54 0.12 -11.90
N ASN A 63 31.56 0.94 -11.63
CA ASN A 63 31.43 2.41 -11.52
C ASN A 63 30.99 3.22 -12.79
N ASP A 64 30.29 2.65 -13.78
CA ASP A 64 29.77 3.31 -14.99
C ASP A 64 28.28 3.03 -15.30
N ASP A 65 27.65 3.91 -16.11
CA ASP A 65 26.24 3.83 -16.53
C ASP A 65 25.91 2.61 -17.41
N GLY A 66 26.90 2.07 -18.15
CA GLY A 66 26.73 0.88 -18.98
C GLY A 66 26.42 -0.35 -18.12
N SER A 67 27.11 -0.47 -16.99
CA SER A 67 26.89 -1.54 -16.03
C SER A 67 25.50 -1.50 -15.39
N LEU A 68 24.86 -0.32 -15.28
CA LEU A 68 23.52 -0.20 -14.70
C LEU A 68 22.46 -0.84 -15.62
N GLY A 69 22.51 -0.53 -16.92
CA GLY A 69 21.60 -1.12 -17.91
C GLY A 69 21.76 -2.63 -18.04
N ASP A 70 23.00 -3.12 -17.97
CA ASP A 70 23.31 -4.55 -17.96
C ASP A 70 22.82 -5.23 -16.68
N ALA A 71 22.96 -4.58 -15.52
CA ALA A 71 22.45 -5.09 -14.25
C ALA A 71 20.91 -5.21 -14.23
N PHE A 72 20.20 -4.21 -14.76
CA PHE A 72 18.73 -4.28 -14.95
C PHE A 72 18.35 -5.40 -15.92
N GLY A 73 19.01 -5.50 -17.07
CA GLY A 73 18.76 -6.57 -18.05
C GLY A 73 18.95 -7.96 -17.44
N ALA A 74 20.08 -8.18 -16.78
CA ALA A 74 20.40 -9.44 -16.12
C ALA A 74 19.45 -9.79 -14.95
N LYS A 75 18.77 -8.80 -14.35
CA LYS A 75 17.78 -9.02 -13.30
C LYS A 75 16.40 -9.35 -13.86
N TYR A 76 15.94 -8.58 -14.85
CA TYR A 76 14.54 -8.60 -15.28
C TYR A 76 14.27 -9.44 -16.55
N CYS A 77 15.25 -9.68 -17.43
CA CYS A 77 15.04 -10.43 -18.67
C CYS A 77 14.58 -11.89 -18.45
N ALA A 78 14.99 -12.51 -17.35
CA ALA A 78 14.70 -13.92 -17.06
C ALA A 78 13.45 -14.11 -16.18
N ILE A 79 12.74 -13.03 -15.81
CA ILE A 79 11.60 -13.13 -14.91
C ILE A 79 10.41 -13.75 -15.66
N SER A 80 9.90 -14.85 -15.11
CA SER A 80 8.63 -15.44 -15.52
C SER A 80 7.46 -14.54 -15.07
N PRO A 81 6.41 -14.34 -15.89
CA PRO A 81 5.22 -13.58 -15.51
C PRO A 81 4.58 -14.06 -14.21
N LYS A 82 4.66 -15.37 -13.90
CA LYS A 82 4.12 -15.97 -12.67
C LYS A 82 4.85 -15.52 -11.40
N ASN A 83 6.07 -15.00 -11.55
CA ASN A 83 6.91 -14.53 -10.46
C ASN A 83 6.79 -13.01 -10.26
N ASP A 84 5.97 -12.32 -11.06
CA ASP A 84 5.64 -10.91 -10.86
C ASP A 84 4.50 -10.79 -9.84
N ALA A 85 4.62 -9.88 -8.88
CA ALA A 85 3.55 -9.65 -7.90
C ALA A 85 2.20 -9.31 -8.56
N ARG A 86 2.19 -8.71 -9.75
CA ARG A 86 0.96 -8.40 -10.50
C ARG A 86 0.17 -9.65 -10.88
N SER A 87 0.81 -10.81 -11.06
CA SER A 87 0.10 -12.06 -11.36
C SER A 87 -0.68 -12.61 -10.16
N ALA A 88 -0.40 -12.14 -8.94
CA ALA A 88 -1.11 -12.52 -7.72
C ALA A 88 -2.25 -11.55 -7.37
N VAL A 89 -2.47 -10.49 -8.15
CA VAL A 89 -3.58 -9.54 -7.98
C VAL A 89 -4.73 -9.96 -8.88
N PRO A 90 -5.89 -10.34 -8.33
CA PRO A 90 -7.11 -10.50 -9.13
C PRO A 90 -7.47 -9.18 -9.82
N ASN A 91 -7.70 -9.21 -11.13
CA ASN A 91 -8.11 -8.06 -11.95
C ASN A 91 -7.14 -6.85 -11.89
N TRP A 92 -5.82 -7.07 -11.88
CA TRP A 92 -4.85 -5.96 -11.95
C TRP A 92 -5.06 -5.04 -13.16
N ASP A 93 -5.50 -5.59 -14.28
CA ASP A 93 -5.89 -4.85 -15.48
C ASP A 93 -7.04 -3.87 -15.23
N ALA A 94 -8.01 -4.22 -14.37
CA ALA A 94 -9.07 -3.31 -13.97
C ALA A 94 -8.53 -2.08 -13.21
N ASP A 95 -7.49 -2.24 -12.38
CA ASP A 95 -6.83 -1.11 -11.72
C ASP A 95 -6.16 -0.18 -12.73
N VAL A 96 -5.53 -0.74 -13.76
CA VAL A 96 -4.95 0.03 -14.88
C VAL A 96 -6.04 0.77 -15.64
N TYR A 97 -7.17 0.13 -15.97
CA TYR A 97 -8.28 0.80 -16.67
C TYR A 97 -8.91 1.93 -15.84
N ARG A 98 -9.00 1.77 -14.51
CA ARG A 98 -9.41 2.87 -13.62
C ARG A 98 -8.44 4.03 -13.74
N ALA A 99 -7.13 3.80 -13.68
CA ALA A 99 -6.13 4.85 -13.86
C ALA A 99 -6.23 5.53 -15.24
N LEU A 100 -6.41 4.75 -16.32
CA LEU A 100 -6.57 5.27 -17.67
C LEU A 100 -7.84 6.12 -17.84
N SER A 101 -8.87 5.94 -17.01
CA SER A 101 -10.09 6.75 -17.06
C SER A 101 -9.88 8.21 -16.64
N HIS A 102 -8.79 8.50 -15.90
CA HIS A 102 -8.37 9.86 -15.54
C HIS A 102 -7.46 10.52 -16.60
N ILE A 103 -7.03 9.76 -17.61
CA ILE A 103 -6.17 10.28 -18.68
C ILE A 103 -7.02 10.97 -19.75
N ASN A 104 -6.52 12.10 -20.28
CA ASN A 104 -7.15 12.79 -21.39
C ASN A 104 -7.38 11.83 -22.57
N PRO A 105 -8.64 11.59 -23.01
CA PRO A 105 -8.92 10.63 -24.08
C PRO A 105 -8.18 10.94 -25.40
N LYS A 106 -7.88 12.22 -25.66
CA LYS A 106 -7.09 12.61 -26.84
C LYS A 106 -5.62 12.20 -26.72
N ALA A 107 -5.07 12.23 -25.50
CA ALA A 107 -3.70 11.78 -25.24
C ALA A 107 -3.55 10.27 -25.49
N LEU A 108 -4.53 9.47 -25.04
CA LEU A 108 -4.55 8.01 -25.25
C LEU A 108 -4.54 7.58 -26.73
N LEU A 109 -5.06 8.44 -27.63
CA LEU A 109 -5.08 8.21 -29.07
C LEU A 109 -3.83 8.71 -29.80
N GLY A 110 -2.94 9.42 -29.09
CA GLY A 110 -1.79 10.10 -29.67
C GLY A 110 -0.52 9.25 -29.69
N ASN A 111 0.61 9.95 -29.64
CA ASN A 111 1.94 9.37 -29.54
C ASN A 111 2.24 8.96 -28.10
N LEU A 112 2.39 7.66 -27.88
CA LEU A 112 2.75 7.07 -26.60
C LEU A 112 4.26 6.95 -26.45
N LEU A 113 4.79 7.46 -25.34
CA LEU A 113 6.13 7.15 -24.86
C LEU A 113 6.04 6.22 -23.65
N HIS A 114 6.52 4.99 -23.81
CA HIS A 114 6.53 3.98 -22.76
C HIS A 114 7.95 3.78 -22.22
N VAL A 115 8.18 4.21 -20.98
CA VAL A 115 9.48 4.13 -20.31
C VAL A 115 9.50 2.94 -19.35
N GLY A 116 10.46 2.03 -19.53
CA GLY A 116 10.69 0.89 -18.63
C GLY A 116 9.58 -0.17 -18.68
N SER A 117 9.17 -0.57 -19.89
CA SER A 117 8.08 -1.54 -20.10
C SER A 117 8.49 -2.96 -19.76
N ASP A 118 7.56 -3.73 -19.17
CA ASP A 118 7.63 -5.19 -19.26
C ASP A 118 7.26 -5.70 -20.67
N CYS A 119 7.44 -6.99 -20.92
CA CYS A 119 7.08 -7.65 -22.18
C CYS A 119 5.84 -8.55 -22.08
N TYR A 120 5.04 -8.44 -21.01
CA TYR A 120 3.97 -9.38 -20.67
C TYR A 120 2.62 -8.70 -20.39
N PHE A 121 2.56 -7.84 -19.37
CA PHE A 121 1.30 -7.29 -18.85
C PHE A 121 0.97 -5.96 -19.51
N GLU A 122 1.94 -5.06 -19.59
CA GLU A 122 1.71 -3.65 -19.91
C GLU A 122 1.39 -3.39 -21.39
N PRO A 123 2.11 -3.99 -22.37
CA PRO A 123 1.91 -3.62 -23.77
C PRO A 123 0.49 -3.86 -24.28
N ARG A 124 -0.17 -4.93 -23.84
CA ARG A 124 -1.53 -5.25 -24.27
C ARG A 124 -2.56 -4.22 -23.82
N LEU A 125 -2.37 -3.66 -22.63
CA LEU A 125 -3.35 -2.75 -22.00
C LEU A 125 -3.14 -1.30 -22.42
N LEU A 126 -1.88 -0.86 -22.49
CA LEU A 126 -1.55 0.56 -22.66
C LEU A 126 -1.53 0.98 -24.13
N HIS A 127 -1.29 0.06 -25.07
CA HIS A 127 -0.94 0.43 -26.46
C HIS A 127 -2.12 0.35 -27.43
N GLU A 128 -3.20 -0.34 -27.07
CA GLU A 128 -4.32 -0.65 -27.96
C GLU A 128 -4.88 0.58 -28.70
N LYS A 129 -4.93 1.72 -28.01
CA LYS A 129 -5.52 2.97 -28.54
C LYS A 129 -4.50 3.92 -29.16
N SER A 130 -3.20 3.70 -28.92
CA SER A 130 -2.15 4.65 -29.28
C SER A 130 -1.84 4.59 -30.78
N ARG A 131 -1.64 5.75 -31.41
CA ARG A 131 -1.33 5.84 -32.84
C ARG A 131 0.10 5.39 -33.15
N PHE A 132 1.04 5.82 -32.32
CA PHE A 132 2.46 5.47 -32.41
C PHE A 132 2.99 5.18 -31.01
N VAL A 133 3.78 4.12 -30.88
CA VAL A 133 4.38 3.72 -29.61
C VAL A 133 5.89 3.80 -29.73
N THR A 134 6.52 4.52 -28.80
CA THR A 134 7.96 4.57 -28.64
C THR A 134 8.33 4.02 -27.27
N PHE A 135 9.14 2.96 -27.24
CA PHE A 135 9.68 2.38 -26.02
C PHE A 135 11.05 2.95 -25.70
N ILE A 136 11.28 3.19 -24.42
CA ILE A 136 12.57 3.59 -23.86
C ILE A 136 12.94 2.70 -22.70
N ASP A 137 14.20 2.29 -22.65
CA ASP A 137 14.78 1.61 -21.51
C ASP A 137 16.28 1.93 -21.42
N ILE A 138 16.84 1.82 -20.21
CA ILE A 138 18.28 1.86 -19.97
C ILE A 138 18.97 0.57 -20.41
N SER A 139 18.24 -0.55 -20.48
CA SER A 139 18.74 -1.85 -20.88
C SER A 139 18.39 -2.18 -22.33
N ARG A 140 19.42 -2.46 -23.15
CA ARG A 140 19.21 -2.94 -24.52
C ARG A 140 18.52 -4.30 -24.56
N GLN A 141 18.85 -5.18 -23.62
CA GLN A 141 18.28 -6.53 -23.54
C GLN A 141 16.77 -6.47 -23.27
N LEU A 142 16.31 -5.55 -22.42
CA LEU A 142 14.88 -5.35 -22.17
C LEU A 142 14.16 -4.76 -23.39
N LEU A 143 14.78 -3.79 -24.09
CA LEU A 143 14.23 -3.27 -25.35
C LEU A 143 14.08 -4.37 -26.41
N GLU A 144 15.08 -5.22 -26.57
CA GLU A 144 15.02 -6.38 -27.48
C GLU A 144 13.92 -7.36 -27.07
N ALA A 145 13.67 -7.55 -25.78
CA ALA A 145 12.59 -8.39 -25.30
C ALA A 145 11.21 -7.84 -25.64
N VAL A 146 11.00 -6.54 -25.45
CA VAL A 146 9.74 -5.86 -25.79
C VAL A 146 9.55 -5.78 -27.31
N ALA A 147 10.61 -5.62 -28.09
CA ALA A 147 10.55 -5.60 -29.54
C ALA A 147 9.96 -6.88 -30.15
N ARG A 148 10.15 -8.04 -29.49
CA ARG A 148 9.54 -9.31 -29.93
C ARG A 148 8.02 -9.34 -29.80
N VAL A 149 7.45 -8.59 -28.86
CA VAL A 149 5.99 -8.54 -28.63
C VAL A 149 5.33 -7.29 -29.21
N SER A 150 6.12 -6.29 -29.63
CA SER A 150 5.63 -5.04 -30.24
C SER A 150 6.47 -4.64 -31.45
N PRO A 151 6.51 -5.45 -32.53
CA PRO A 151 7.46 -5.27 -33.64
C PRO A 151 7.28 -3.98 -34.44
N ASN A 152 6.09 -3.37 -34.37
CA ASN A 152 5.76 -2.14 -35.10
C ASN A 152 6.07 -0.86 -34.32
N ALA A 153 6.56 -0.97 -33.08
CA ALA A 153 6.91 0.18 -32.25
C ALA A 153 8.31 0.71 -32.58
N GLN A 154 8.59 1.93 -32.11
CA GLN A 154 9.92 2.50 -32.13
C GLN A 154 10.64 2.21 -30.82
N PHE A 155 11.96 2.05 -30.86
CA PHE A 155 12.78 1.74 -29.69
C PHE A 155 13.93 2.72 -29.59
N VAL A 156 14.12 3.31 -28.42
CA VAL A 156 15.19 4.27 -28.16
C VAL A 156 15.92 3.86 -26.89
N HIS A 157 17.20 3.50 -27.04
CA HIS A 157 18.07 3.19 -25.89
C HIS A 157 18.54 4.48 -25.23
N THR A 158 17.89 4.87 -24.14
CA THR A 158 18.22 6.08 -23.38
C THR A 158 17.66 6.00 -21.96
N ARG A 159 18.18 6.84 -21.08
CA ARG A 159 17.70 6.97 -19.72
C ARG A 159 16.48 7.90 -19.65
N ALA A 160 15.55 7.61 -18.74
CA ALA A 160 14.37 8.43 -18.51
C ALA A 160 14.70 9.86 -18.07
N GLU A 161 15.86 10.04 -17.44
CA GLU A 161 16.41 11.33 -17.01
C GLU A 161 16.84 12.23 -18.17
N PHE A 162 17.09 11.65 -19.35
CA PHE A 162 17.63 12.36 -20.51
C PHE A 162 16.65 12.37 -21.69
N LEU A 163 15.97 11.25 -21.96
CA LEU A 163 15.11 11.04 -23.12
C LEU A 163 15.79 11.44 -24.44
N GLN A 164 17.07 11.13 -24.57
CA GLN A 164 17.85 11.49 -25.75
C GLN A 164 17.27 10.79 -26.98
N GLY A 165 17.03 11.55 -28.06
CA GLY A 165 16.41 11.05 -29.28
C GLY A 165 14.88 11.16 -29.30
N VAL A 166 14.24 11.59 -28.21
CA VAL A 166 12.82 11.94 -28.19
C VAL A 166 12.64 13.43 -28.50
N PRO A 167 11.92 13.81 -29.56
CA PRO A 167 11.73 15.22 -29.88
C PRO A 167 10.91 15.96 -28.79
N LEU A 168 11.21 17.24 -28.61
CA LEU A 168 10.45 18.11 -27.70
C LEU A 168 8.99 18.24 -28.17
N SER A 169 8.05 18.32 -27.22
CA SER A 169 6.61 18.47 -27.50
C SER A 169 6.09 17.53 -28.61
N SER A 170 6.50 16.26 -28.55
CA SER A 170 6.14 15.23 -29.53
C SER A 170 5.30 14.10 -28.94
N VAL A 171 5.24 14.00 -27.61
CA VAL A 171 4.55 12.95 -26.87
C VAL A 171 3.19 13.48 -26.42
N ASP A 172 2.14 12.66 -26.63
CA ASP A 172 0.79 12.95 -26.15
C ASP A 172 0.51 12.17 -24.84
N PHE A 173 1.02 10.95 -24.70
CA PHE A 173 0.88 10.13 -23.49
C PHE A 173 2.23 9.56 -23.04
N TYR A 174 2.67 9.88 -21.82
CA TYR A 174 3.86 9.31 -21.19
C TYR A 174 3.42 8.28 -20.14
N VAL A 175 3.99 7.08 -20.18
CA VAL A 175 3.75 6.06 -19.16
C VAL A 175 5.05 5.44 -18.64
N ALA A 176 5.14 5.29 -17.32
CA ALA A 176 6.25 4.61 -16.65
C ALA A 176 5.77 3.94 -15.36
N LEU A 177 5.58 2.62 -15.40
CA LEU A 177 5.08 1.86 -14.26
C LEU A 177 6.23 1.27 -13.45
N ARG A 178 6.25 1.49 -12.13
CA ARG A 178 7.31 1.06 -11.17
C ARG A 178 8.73 1.53 -11.47
N VAL A 179 8.93 2.39 -12.46
CA VAL A 179 10.24 2.90 -12.86
C VAL A 179 10.79 3.90 -11.84
N TYR A 180 9.95 4.79 -11.33
CA TYR A 180 10.38 5.93 -10.49
C TYR A 180 10.83 5.54 -9.08
N SER A 181 10.61 4.29 -8.69
CA SER A 181 11.13 3.67 -7.45
C SER A 181 12.41 2.85 -7.67
N SER A 182 12.98 2.86 -8.88
CA SER A 182 14.15 2.06 -9.22
C SER A 182 15.44 2.58 -8.58
N TYR A 183 16.37 1.66 -8.31
CA TYR A 183 17.69 2.00 -7.78
C TYR A 183 18.45 2.96 -8.71
N GLY A 184 19.00 4.03 -8.15
CA GLY A 184 19.79 5.02 -8.89
C GLY A 184 18.99 5.95 -9.81
N PHE A 185 17.66 5.97 -9.70
CA PHE A 185 16.79 6.80 -10.53
C PHE A 185 16.76 8.26 -10.08
N GLN A 186 17.05 9.21 -10.97
CA GLN A 186 17.04 10.65 -10.62
C GLN A 186 15.68 11.27 -10.93
N ILE A 187 14.74 11.10 -9.99
CA ILE A 187 13.33 11.51 -10.11
C ILE A 187 13.16 12.94 -10.66
N GLY A 188 13.85 13.93 -10.07
CA GLY A 188 13.69 15.33 -10.47
C GLY A 188 14.14 15.62 -11.90
N SER A 189 15.16 14.92 -12.40
CA SER A 189 15.64 15.03 -13.78
C SER A 189 14.65 14.36 -14.74
N ALA A 190 14.16 13.17 -14.40
CA ALA A 190 13.19 12.43 -15.21
C ALA A 190 11.87 13.19 -15.38
N ILE A 191 11.30 13.79 -14.33
CA ILE A 191 10.07 14.60 -14.42
C ILE A 191 10.28 15.80 -15.36
N LYS A 192 11.43 16.47 -15.28
CA LYS A 192 11.77 17.60 -16.17
C LYS A 192 11.91 17.15 -17.62
N ALA A 193 12.51 15.98 -17.87
CA ALA A 193 12.61 15.42 -19.20
C ALA A 193 11.23 15.05 -19.77
N ALA A 194 10.38 14.39 -18.96
CA ALA A 194 9.00 14.07 -19.34
C ALA A 194 8.20 15.33 -19.71
N ALA A 195 8.27 16.39 -18.90
CA ALA A 195 7.62 17.67 -19.18
C ALA A 195 8.08 18.31 -20.50
N LYS A 196 9.35 18.16 -20.88
CA LYS A 196 9.91 18.72 -22.12
C LYS A 196 9.42 18.00 -23.39
N VAL A 197 9.25 16.69 -23.32
CA VAL A 197 8.82 15.88 -24.48
C VAL A 197 7.30 15.88 -24.65
N LEU A 198 6.54 16.12 -23.59
CA LEU A 198 5.08 16.21 -23.62
C LEU A 198 4.61 17.49 -24.32
N ARG A 199 3.54 17.36 -25.10
CA ARG A 199 2.79 18.50 -25.64
C ARG A 199 1.92 19.11 -24.54
N PRO A 200 1.64 20.43 -24.59
CA PRO A 200 0.57 21.01 -23.78
C PRO A 200 -0.74 20.25 -23.98
N GLY A 201 -1.36 19.79 -22.89
CA GLY A 201 -2.55 18.95 -22.89
C GLY A 201 -2.29 17.44 -22.98
N GLY A 202 -1.02 17.01 -23.14
CA GLY A 202 -0.61 15.62 -23.01
C GLY A 202 -0.69 15.14 -21.56
N SER A 203 -0.68 13.83 -21.35
CA SER A 203 -0.86 13.23 -20.03
C SER A 203 0.31 12.35 -19.62
N ILE A 204 0.51 12.22 -18.30
CA ILE A 204 1.48 11.31 -17.70
C ILE A 204 0.77 10.30 -16.79
N LEU A 205 1.15 9.03 -16.86
CA LEU A 205 0.76 7.97 -15.94
C LEU A 205 2.01 7.31 -15.36
N LEU A 206 2.13 7.35 -14.04
CA LEU A 206 3.20 6.75 -13.26
C LEU A 206 2.62 5.75 -12.28
N SER A 207 3.48 4.89 -11.74
CA SER A 207 3.11 4.07 -10.61
C SER A 207 4.27 3.79 -9.66
N ILE A 208 3.90 3.36 -8.45
CA ILE A 208 4.81 2.83 -7.45
C ILE A 208 4.28 1.51 -6.86
N PRO A 209 5.17 0.58 -6.48
CA PRO A 209 4.77 -0.66 -5.84
C PRO A 209 4.03 -0.41 -4.51
N ASN A 210 2.92 -1.11 -4.31
CA ASN A 210 2.09 -1.05 -3.09
C ASN A 210 1.93 -2.43 -2.41
N GLY A 211 2.74 -3.42 -2.78
CA GLY A 211 2.71 -4.71 -2.10
C GLY A 211 3.69 -5.72 -2.66
N TYR A 212 3.83 -6.81 -1.92
CA TYR A 212 4.69 -7.94 -2.24
C TYR A 212 3.86 -9.21 -2.35
N ARG A 213 4.32 -10.14 -3.21
CA ARG A 213 3.75 -11.48 -3.30
C ARG A 213 4.14 -12.30 -2.06
N SER A 214 3.17 -12.85 -1.36
CA SER A 214 3.40 -13.77 -0.24
C SER A 214 3.51 -15.24 -0.71
N MET A 215 3.92 -16.13 0.20
CA MET A 215 4.07 -17.57 -0.06
C MET A 215 2.75 -18.29 -0.41
N ASP A 216 1.61 -17.72 -0.02
CA ASP A 216 0.26 -18.22 -0.30
C ASP A 216 -0.39 -17.57 -1.54
N ASP A 217 0.41 -16.91 -2.38
CA ASP A 217 -0.01 -16.20 -3.59
C ASP A 217 -1.01 -15.06 -3.36
N THR A 218 -1.06 -14.52 -2.13
CA THR A 218 -1.76 -13.26 -1.85
C THR A 218 -0.82 -12.06 -1.96
N ILE A 219 -1.38 -10.85 -1.81
CA ILE A 219 -0.61 -9.60 -1.80
C ILE A 219 -0.52 -9.09 -0.38
N LEU A 220 0.71 -8.93 0.10
CA LEU A 220 1.02 -8.22 1.33
C LEU A 220 1.13 -6.71 1.02
N PRO A 221 0.16 -5.87 1.42
CA PRO A 221 0.14 -4.47 1.02
C PRO A 221 1.16 -3.63 1.79
N GLY A 222 1.68 -2.59 1.16
CA GLY A 222 2.68 -1.68 1.72
C GLY A 222 4.09 -1.87 1.13
N GLN A 223 5.05 -1.15 1.70
CA GLN A 223 6.47 -1.22 1.34
C GLN A 223 7.34 -1.61 2.52
N ILE A 224 8.42 -2.34 2.27
CA ILE A 224 9.40 -2.69 3.29
C ILE A 224 10.38 -1.53 3.46
N VAL A 225 10.52 -1.01 4.68
CA VAL A 225 11.35 0.14 5.03
C VAL A 225 12.26 -0.14 6.22
N GLY A 226 13.37 0.60 6.29
CA GLY A 226 14.27 0.63 7.45
C GLY A 226 15.19 -0.58 7.60
N SER A 227 16.03 -0.52 8.64
CA SER A 227 16.85 -1.63 9.12
C SER A 227 16.71 -1.71 10.65
N PRO A 228 16.19 -2.82 11.22
CA PRO A 228 15.69 -4.01 10.52
C PRO A 228 14.44 -3.71 9.66
N PRO A 229 14.16 -4.55 8.63
CA PRO A 229 13.09 -4.32 7.67
C PRO A 229 11.70 -4.40 8.31
N ARG A 230 10.80 -3.50 7.90
CA ARG A 230 9.42 -3.42 8.42
C ARG A 230 8.43 -3.05 7.34
N LEU A 231 7.21 -3.56 7.42
CA LEU A 231 6.15 -3.20 6.49
C LEU A 231 5.50 -1.86 6.87
N SER A 232 5.47 -0.91 5.94
CA SER A 232 4.77 0.36 6.05
C SER A 232 3.61 0.44 5.07
N PHE A 233 2.40 0.67 5.58
CA PHE A 233 1.18 0.83 4.76
C PHE A 233 1.03 2.25 4.20
N SER A 234 1.65 3.25 4.84
CA SER A 234 1.60 4.66 4.41
C SER A 234 2.71 4.99 3.42
N ARG A 235 3.85 4.30 3.48
CA ARG A 235 5.04 4.64 2.69
C ARG A 235 4.77 4.75 1.19
N PRO A 236 4.06 3.81 0.53
CA PRO A 236 3.71 3.98 -0.87
C PRO A 236 2.99 5.32 -1.12
N PHE A 237 2.02 5.67 -0.30
CA PHE A 237 1.27 6.91 -0.47
C PHE A 237 2.14 8.16 -0.28
N GLU A 238 3.04 8.13 0.70
CA GLU A 238 4.02 9.20 0.89
C GLU A 238 4.86 9.40 -0.38
N ASP A 239 5.40 8.33 -0.95
CA ASP A 239 6.20 8.38 -2.18
C ASP A 239 5.38 8.87 -3.40
N ALA A 240 4.13 8.42 -3.55
CA ALA A 240 3.23 8.90 -4.61
C ALA A 240 2.91 10.39 -4.45
N LEU A 241 2.62 10.85 -3.23
CA LEU A 241 2.31 12.24 -2.94
C LEU A 241 3.51 13.16 -3.18
N ASP A 242 4.71 12.74 -2.82
CA ASP A 242 5.95 13.47 -3.11
C ASP A 242 6.16 13.61 -4.62
N LEU A 243 5.93 12.54 -5.38
CA LEU A 243 5.99 12.57 -6.85
C LEU A 243 4.91 13.46 -7.46
N LEU A 244 3.67 13.40 -6.97
CA LEU A 244 2.58 14.29 -7.40
C LEU A 244 2.90 15.76 -7.12
N HIS A 245 3.51 16.06 -5.98
CA HIS A 245 3.99 17.40 -5.67
C HIS A 245 5.06 17.87 -6.65
N LEU A 246 6.00 16.99 -7.01
CA LEU A 246 7.01 17.29 -8.04
C LEU A 246 6.39 17.47 -9.43
N LEU A 247 5.40 16.66 -9.82
CA LEU A 247 4.63 16.84 -11.05
C LEU A 247 3.98 18.23 -11.06
N SER A 248 3.26 18.61 -10.00
CA SER A 248 2.63 19.93 -9.88
C SER A 248 3.62 21.08 -10.11
N ARG A 249 4.80 21.00 -9.48
CA ARG A 249 5.88 21.99 -9.62
C ARG A 249 6.47 22.08 -11.03
N ASN A 250 6.31 21.04 -11.85
CA ASN A 250 6.80 20.99 -13.23
C ASN A 250 5.69 21.18 -14.28
N GLY A 251 4.56 21.78 -13.89
CA GLY A 251 3.51 22.21 -14.83
C GLY A 251 2.41 21.19 -15.09
N PHE A 252 2.38 20.08 -14.34
CA PHE A 252 1.27 19.12 -14.40
C PHE A 252 0.10 19.58 -13.52
N ARG A 253 -1.12 19.34 -13.97
CA ARG A 253 -2.40 19.71 -13.37
C ARG A 253 -3.38 18.55 -13.53
N GLU A 254 -4.59 18.68 -13.01
CA GLU A 254 -5.59 17.60 -13.06
C GLU A 254 -4.98 16.29 -12.56
N LEU A 255 -4.32 16.41 -11.41
CA LEU A 255 -3.56 15.33 -10.82
C LEU A 255 -4.54 14.26 -10.34
N PHE A 256 -4.12 13.00 -10.39
CA PHE A 256 -4.91 11.91 -9.85
C PHE A 256 -4.07 10.88 -9.10
N LEU A 257 -4.72 10.16 -8.19
CA LEU A 257 -4.18 8.99 -7.48
C LEU A 257 -5.26 7.91 -7.45
N VAL A 258 -4.97 6.79 -8.10
CA VAL A 258 -5.79 5.59 -8.17
C VAL A 258 -5.05 4.47 -7.43
N PRO A 259 -5.50 4.13 -6.22
CA PRO A 259 -4.85 3.09 -5.46
C PRO A 259 -5.29 1.71 -5.98
N GLY A 260 -4.36 0.74 -5.96
CA GLY A 260 -4.58 -0.67 -6.27
C GLY A 260 -3.84 -1.58 -5.28
N ASN A 261 -4.09 -2.89 -5.34
CA ASN A 261 -3.57 -3.84 -4.34
C ASN A 261 -2.05 -4.00 -4.40
N ALA A 262 -1.46 -4.15 -5.59
CA ALA A 262 0.00 -4.27 -5.74
C ALA A 262 0.67 -2.96 -6.18
N GLU A 263 -0.10 -1.93 -6.49
CA GLU A 263 0.42 -0.73 -7.14
C GLU A 263 -0.46 0.49 -6.89
N LEU A 264 0.14 1.66 -6.69
CA LEU A 264 -0.55 2.94 -6.75
C LEU A 264 -0.28 3.58 -8.10
N PHE A 265 -1.33 3.91 -8.83
CA PHE A 265 -1.26 4.62 -10.10
C PHE A 265 -1.54 6.09 -9.87
N PHE A 266 -0.80 6.98 -10.50
CA PHE A 266 -0.99 8.42 -10.34
C PHE A 266 -0.45 9.16 -11.55
N GLY A 267 -0.86 10.41 -11.73
CA GLY A 267 -0.49 11.14 -12.92
C GLY A 267 -1.16 12.50 -13.02
N GLY A 268 -1.23 13.01 -14.25
CA GLY A 268 -1.96 14.23 -14.56
C GLY A 268 -1.73 14.74 -15.98
N THR A 269 -2.29 15.90 -16.27
CA THR A 269 -2.21 16.58 -17.56
C THR A 269 -1.13 17.67 -17.53
N TYR A 270 -0.26 17.69 -18.52
CA TYR A 270 0.77 18.72 -18.68
C TYR A 270 0.16 20.02 -19.20
N LEU A 271 -0.03 21.00 -18.30
CA LEU A 271 -0.62 22.30 -18.59
C LEU A 271 0.31 23.43 -18.09
N PRO A 272 1.48 23.63 -18.74
CA PRO A 272 2.53 24.53 -18.24
C PRO A 272 2.10 26.01 -18.21
N SER A 273 1.11 26.40 -19.02
CA SER A 273 0.58 27.76 -19.06
C SER A 273 -0.45 28.05 -17.95
N LEU A 274 -0.99 27.01 -17.30
CA LEU A 274 -1.96 27.16 -16.23
C LEU A 274 -1.23 27.44 -14.91
N LYS A 275 -1.10 28.73 -14.58
CA LYS A 275 -0.63 29.15 -13.25
C LYS A 275 -1.70 28.81 -12.21
N SER A 276 -1.28 28.34 -11.04
CA SER A 276 -2.17 28.25 -9.88
C SER A 276 -2.76 29.63 -9.62
N VAL A 277 -4.08 29.77 -9.74
CA VAL A 277 -4.75 31.02 -9.40
C VAL A 277 -4.69 31.14 -7.87
N ASP A 278 -4.02 32.17 -7.36
CA ASP A 278 -4.06 32.57 -5.94
C ASP A 278 -3.90 31.45 -4.90
N GLY A 279 -2.88 30.61 -5.06
CA GLY A 279 -2.59 29.55 -4.07
C GLY A 279 -3.59 28.39 -4.06
N SER A 280 -4.49 28.30 -5.03
CA SER A 280 -5.33 27.11 -5.20
C SER A 280 -4.45 25.90 -5.51
N SER A 281 -4.56 24.84 -4.70
CA SER A 281 -3.95 23.54 -4.98
C SER A 281 -4.36 23.07 -6.38
N PRO A 282 -3.49 22.36 -7.13
CA PRO A 282 -3.90 21.71 -8.37
C PRO A 282 -5.14 20.85 -8.10
N ILE A 283 -6.05 20.77 -9.08
CA ILE A 283 -7.16 19.82 -9.01
C ILE A 283 -6.52 18.44 -8.80
N PHE A 284 -6.86 17.80 -7.68
CA PHE A 284 -6.32 16.52 -7.27
C PHE A 284 -7.48 15.56 -7.00
N HIS A 285 -7.62 14.56 -7.86
CA HIS A 285 -8.61 13.50 -7.76
C HIS A 285 -7.98 12.29 -7.09
N THR A 286 -8.39 11.96 -5.88
CA THR A 286 -8.05 10.67 -5.26
C THR A 286 -9.27 9.78 -5.29
N GLU A 287 -9.14 8.57 -5.84
CA GLU A 287 -10.12 7.53 -5.58
C GLU A 287 -10.02 7.11 -4.11
N GLY A 288 -11.14 6.67 -3.53
CA GLY A 288 -11.18 6.16 -2.16
C GLY A 288 -10.30 4.92 -1.99
N PHE A 289 -10.04 4.52 -0.75
CA PHE A 289 -9.30 3.28 -0.45
C PHE A 289 -10.24 2.12 -0.11
N ASP A 290 -11.54 2.36 -0.12
CA ASP A 290 -12.60 1.46 0.30
C ASP A 290 -12.65 0.17 -0.54
N HIS A 291 -12.26 0.22 -1.81
CA HIS A 291 -12.18 -0.95 -2.68
C HIS A 291 -10.90 -1.80 -2.50
N ILE A 292 -9.96 -1.38 -1.65
CA ILE A 292 -8.69 -2.09 -1.41
C ILE A 292 -8.68 -2.64 0.01
N PRO A 293 -9.08 -3.89 0.21
CA PRO A 293 -9.15 -4.46 1.55
C PRO A 293 -7.75 -4.65 2.14
N LEU A 294 -7.60 -4.29 3.41
CA LEU A 294 -6.47 -4.68 4.24
C LEU A 294 -6.82 -5.99 4.96
N CYS A 295 -6.26 -7.08 4.47
CA CYS A 295 -6.54 -8.42 4.99
C CYS A 295 -5.64 -8.79 6.18
N PHE A 296 -6.19 -9.54 7.13
CA PHE A 296 -5.47 -10.21 8.22
C PHE A 296 -6.12 -11.56 8.52
N TYR A 297 -5.33 -12.58 8.83
CA TYR A 297 -5.86 -13.91 9.19
C TYR A 297 -5.03 -14.67 10.22
N SER A 298 -3.81 -14.20 10.51
CA SER A 298 -2.94 -14.78 11.51
C SER A 298 -2.20 -13.69 12.26
N GLU A 299 -1.97 -13.91 13.54
CA GLU A 299 -1.10 -13.14 14.41
C GLU A 299 0.35 -13.04 13.90
N LYS A 300 0.75 -13.96 13.00
CA LYS A 300 2.06 -13.96 12.34
C LYS A 300 2.17 -12.99 11.17
N MET A 301 1.05 -12.45 10.68
CA MET A 301 1.07 -11.45 9.62
C MET A 301 1.46 -10.07 10.18
N PRO A 302 2.05 -9.17 9.36
CA PRO A 302 2.27 -7.79 9.73
C PRO A 302 0.99 -7.00 10.06
N THR A 303 -0.17 -7.51 9.63
CA THR A 303 -1.51 -7.01 9.98
C THR A 303 -2.15 -7.79 11.14
N GLY A 304 -1.48 -8.81 11.68
CA GLY A 304 -1.99 -9.70 12.72
C GLY A 304 -2.32 -9.01 14.04
N TRP A 305 -1.74 -7.82 14.29
CA TRP A 305 -2.11 -6.94 15.39
C TRP A 305 -3.55 -6.42 15.29
N LEU A 306 -4.24 -6.54 14.15
CA LEU A 306 -5.67 -6.26 14.05
C LEU A 306 -6.51 -7.36 14.70
N GLY A 307 -6.04 -8.61 14.62
CA GLY A 307 -6.78 -9.79 15.07
C GLY A 307 -6.92 -9.94 16.57
N ASN A 308 -7.91 -10.72 16.98
CA ASN A 308 -8.20 -11.17 18.35
C ASN A 308 -7.15 -12.13 18.92
N TYR A 309 -6.40 -12.83 18.05
CA TYR A 309 -5.31 -13.72 18.45
C TYR A 309 -4.00 -12.98 18.77
N SER A 310 -3.92 -11.67 18.49
CA SER A 310 -2.70 -10.91 18.70
C SER A 310 -2.25 -10.95 20.18
N PRO A 311 -0.95 -11.08 20.48
CA PRO A 311 -0.40 -11.16 21.84
C PRO A 311 -0.35 -9.78 22.52
N HIS A 312 -1.51 -9.17 22.68
CA HIS A 312 -1.71 -7.87 23.34
C HIS A 312 -2.57 -8.07 24.58
N PRO A 313 -1.96 -8.29 25.75
CA PRO A 313 -2.70 -8.57 26.97
C PRO A 313 -3.56 -7.39 27.38
N ILE A 314 -4.75 -7.66 27.88
CA ILE A 314 -5.71 -6.64 28.32
C ILE A 314 -6.13 -6.88 29.76
N THR A 315 -6.36 -5.81 30.51
CA THR A 315 -7.01 -5.88 31.81
C THR A 315 -8.48 -5.53 31.65
N LEU A 316 -9.38 -6.47 31.95
CA LEU A 316 -10.82 -6.30 31.85
C LEU A 316 -11.51 -7.13 32.94
N ASP A 317 -12.54 -6.55 33.57
CA ASP A 317 -13.28 -7.15 34.70
C ASP A 317 -12.38 -7.59 35.86
N GLY A 318 -11.34 -6.80 36.18
CA GLY A 318 -10.42 -7.07 37.29
C GLY A 318 -9.34 -8.12 37.00
N HIS A 319 -9.36 -8.75 35.83
CA HIS A 319 -8.41 -9.79 35.44
C HIS A 319 -7.55 -9.36 34.25
N ARG A 320 -6.32 -9.89 34.18
CA ARG A 320 -5.45 -9.75 33.01
C ARG A 320 -5.60 -10.97 32.10
N TRP A 321 -5.94 -10.71 30.84
CA TRP A 321 -6.19 -11.70 29.80
C TRP A 321 -5.04 -11.67 28.80
N PRO A 322 -4.47 -12.83 28.40
CA PRO A 322 -3.34 -12.86 27.47
C PRO A 322 -3.65 -12.28 26.09
N THR A 323 -4.86 -12.50 25.57
CA THR A 323 -5.35 -11.95 24.31
C THR A 323 -6.83 -11.60 24.38
N VAL A 324 -7.33 -10.91 23.35
CA VAL A 324 -8.78 -10.68 23.15
C VAL A 324 -9.52 -12.01 23.08
N GLU A 325 -8.95 -13.01 22.40
CA GLU A 325 -9.56 -14.35 22.29
C GLU A 325 -9.77 -15.02 23.66
N HIS A 326 -8.82 -14.89 24.60
CA HIS A 326 -8.97 -15.49 25.93
C HIS A 326 -10.18 -14.94 26.68
N TYR A 327 -10.36 -13.60 26.65
CA TYR A 327 -11.53 -12.98 27.26
C TYR A 327 -12.82 -13.33 26.52
N PHE A 328 -12.78 -13.33 25.18
CA PHE A 328 -13.96 -13.66 24.37
C PHE A 328 -14.46 -15.08 24.65
N GLN A 329 -13.55 -16.06 24.76
CA GLN A 329 -13.91 -17.43 25.06
C GLN A 329 -14.34 -17.63 26.52
N SER A 330 -13.75 -16.91 27.48
CA SER A 330 -14.17 -16.98 28.89
C SER A 330 -15.54 -16.34 29.13
N ALA A 331 -15.91 -15.32 28.35
CA ALA A 331 -17.19 -14.63 28.46
C ALA A 331 -18.40 -15.52 28.13
N LYS A 332 -18.17 -16.70 27.53
CA LYS A 332 -19.18 -17.73 27.31
C LYS A 332 -19.68 -18.38 28.60
N PHE A 333 -18.89 -18.34 29.69
CA PHE A 333 -19.13 -19.13 30.90
C PHE A 333 -19.23 -18.26 32.18
N PRO A 334 -20.15 -17.29 32.25
CA PRO A 334 -20.20 -16.34 33.37
C PRO A 334 -20.35 -17.04 34.73
N GLY A 335 -19.41 -16.78 35.65
CA GLY A 335 -19.43 -17.35 37.01
C GLY A 335 -18.95 -18.81 37.10
N HIS A 336 -18.54 -19.41 36.00
CA HIS A 336 -18.07 -20.79 35.95
C HIS A 336 -16.54 -20.89 36.13
N PRO A 337 -16.00 -21.93 36.79
CA PRO A 337 -14.55 -22.12 36.92
C PRO A 337 -13.77 -22.15 35.58
N LEU A 338 -14.44 -22.52 34.49
CA LEU A 338 -13.84 -22.52 33.14
C LEU A 338 -13.30 -21.14 32.73
N GLN A 339 -13.83 -20.02 33.24
CA GLN A 339 -13.32 -18.70 32.90
C GLN A 339 -11.83 -18.57 33.25
N GLU A 340 -11.45 -19.09 34.41
CA GLU A 340 -10.07 -19.06 34.90
C GLU A 340 -9.19 -20.05 34.14
N VAL A 341 -9.68 -21.27 33.90
CA VAL A 341 -8.94 -22.28 33.12
C VAL A 341 -8.68 -21.81 31.69
N ILE A 342 -9.63 -21.11 31.06
CA ILE A 342 -9.46 -20.48 29.75
C ILE A 342 -8.43 -19.36 29.83
N ARG A 343 -8.47 -18.52 30.88
CA ARG A 343 -7.52 -17.41 31.07
C ARG A 343 -6.07 -17.88 31.19
N GLU A 344 -5.86 -19.06 31.78
CA GLU A 344 -4.55 -19.67 32.02
C GLU A 344 -3.99 -20.46 30.84
N LYS A 345 -4.73 -20.60 29.74
CA LYS A 345 -4.20 -21.27 28.54
C LYS A 345 -2.99 -20.55 27.97
N ALA A 346 -2.08 -21.34 27.38
CA ALA A 346 -0.84 -20.79 26.85
C ALA A 346 -1.08 -20.05 25.54
N THR A 347 -2.07 -20.49 24.75
CA THR A 347 -2.36 -19.94 23.44
C THR A 347 -3.84 -19.59 23.26
N PRO A 348 -4.17 -18.57 22.43
CA PRO A 348 -5.57 -18.26 22.09
C PRO A 348 -6.29 -19.43 21.44
N GLN A 349 -5.56 -20.30 20.73
CA GLN A 349 -6.10 -21.50 20.12
C GLN A 349 -6.56 -22.52 21.17
N GLU A 350 -5.74 -22.79 22.19
CA GLU A 350 -6.12 -23.66 23.31
C GLU A 350 -7.32 -23.11 24.10
N ALA A 351 -7.38 -21.78 24.28
CA ALA A 351 -8.53 -21.12 24.92
C ALA A 351 -9.83 -21.35 24.14
N LYS A 352 -9.77 -21.23 22.80
CA LYS A 352 -10.91 -21.50 21.90
C LYS A 352 -11.31 -22.97 21.87
N GLU A 353 -10.34 -23.87 21.78
CA GLU A 353 -10.58 -25.32 21.79
C GLU A 353 -11.23 -25.77 23.09
N LEU A 354 -10.76 -25.27 24.24
CA LEU A 354 -11.38 -25.59 25.52
C LEU A 354 -12.82 -25.10 25.59
N ALA A 355 -13.11 -23.90 25.11
CA ALA A 355 -14.48 -23.40 25.07
C ALA A 355 -15.38 -24.22 24.14
N TRP A 356 -14.87 -24.71 23.00
CA TRP A 356 -15.62 -25.60 22.10
C TRP A 356 -15.88 -26.98 22.68
N GLN A 357 -14.97 -27.52 23.49
CA GLN A 357 -15.16 -28.80 24.18
C GLN A 357 -16.24 -28.75 25.27
N ASN A 358 -16.65 -27.55 25.69
CA ASN A 358 -17.64 -27.31 26.74
C ASN A 358 -18.83 -26.49 26.21
N ASP A 359 -19.19 -26.67 24.93
CA ASP A 359 -20.23 -25.88 24.26
C ASP A 359 -21.61 -26.01 24.96
N ASP A 360 -21.85 -27.13 25.64
CA ASP A 360 -23.05 -27.40 26.44
C ASP A 360 -23.20 -26.49 27.68
N LEU A 361 -22.10 -25.87 28.13
CA LEU A 361 -22.07 -24.95 29.27
C LEU A 361 -22.12 -23.48 28.86
N VAL A 362 -22.19 -23.18 27.57
CA VAL A 362 -22.23 -21.81 27.05
C VAL A 362 -23.54 -21.12 27.47
N ARG A 363 -23.43 -19.87 27.91
CA ARG A 363 -24.59 -19.03 28.26
C ARG A 363 -25.64 -18.99 27.13
N PRO A 364 -26.94 -19.06 27.45
CA PRO A 364 -27.99 -19.20 26.43
C PRO A 364 -28.17 -17.98 25.52
N ASP A 365 -27.71 -16.80 25.95
CA ASP A 365 -27.77 -15.54 25.21
C ASP A 365 -26.46 -15.18 24.48
N TRP A 366 -25.58 -16.17 24.25
CA TRP A 366 -24.27 -15.95 23.65
C TRP A 366 -24.35 -15.34 22.24
N GLU A 367 -25.24 -15.84 21.39
CA GLU A 367 -25.37 -15.35 20.01
C GLU A 367 -25.79 -13.86 19.95
N GLN A 368 -26.56 -13.39 20.92
CA GLN A 368 -27.00 -12.00 21.03
C GLN A 368 -25.92 -11.08 21.63
N THR A 369 -25.04 -11.62 22.47
CA THR A 369 -24.07 -10.83 23.25
C THR A 369 -22.66 -10.83 22.65
N ARG A 370 -22.29 -11.84 21.85
CA ARG A 370 -20.92 -12.02 21.34
C ARG A 370 -20.35 -10.81 20.61
N VAL A 371 -21.17 -10.06 19.86
CA VAL A 371 -20.71 -8.86 19.13
C VAL A 371 -20.28 -7.77 20.09
N GLU A 372 -21.07 -7.53 21.14
CA GLU A 372 -20.76 -6.52 22.15
C GLU A 372 -19.56 -6.94 23.00
N VAL A 373 -19.46 -8.23 23.36
CA VAL A 373 -18.27 -8.79 24.05
C VAL A 373 -17.01 -8.55 23.23
N MET A 374 -17.01 -8.91 21.94
CA MET A 374 -15.85 -8.69 21.06
C MET A 374 -15.50 -7.21 20.95
N LYS A 375 -16.49 -6.35 20.72
CA LYS A 375 -16.31 -4.90 20.60
C LYS A 375 -15.71 -4.28 21.87
N ARG A 376 -16.23 -4.61 23.04
CA ARG A 376 -15.71 -4.16 24.34
C ARG A 376 -14.25 -4.57 24.51
N THR A 377 -13.94 -5.81 24.16
CA THR A 377 -12.62 -6.42 24.34
C THR A 377 -11.58 -5.84 23.38
N LEU A 378 -11.95 -5.64 22.10
CA LEU A 378 -11.13 -4.93 21.12
C LEU A 378 -10.90 -3.47 21.53
N THR A 379 -11.95 -2.78 22.02
CA THR A 379 -11.82 -1.40 22.51
C THR A 379 -10.80 -1.34 23.64
N ALA A 380 -10.89 -2.23 24.65
CA ALA A 380 -9.92 -2.31 25.74
C ALA A 380 -8.48 -2.52 25.24
N LYS A 381 -8.28 -3.38 24.22
CA LYS A 381 -6.96 -3.59 23.59
C LYS A 381 -6.39 -2.30 23.02
N PHE A 382 -7.12 -1.61 22.14
CA PHE A 382 -6.61 -0.38 21.52
C PHE A 382 -6.57 0.80 22.50
N GLU A 383 -7.34 0.75 23.59
CA GLU A 383 -7.27 1.74 24.64
C GLU A 383 -5.98 1.61 25.46
N GLN A 384 -5.66 0.38 25.89
CA GLN A 384 -4.52 0.06 26.75
C GLN A 384 -3.19 0.02 25.97
N HIS A 385 -3.23 -0.29 24.68
CA HIS A 385 -2.07 -0.29 23.78
C HIS A 385 -2.13 0.89 22.82
N SER A 386 -1.90 2.10 23.35
CA SER A 386 -2.04 3.36 22.59
C SER A 386 -1.20 3.43 21.31
N TYR A 387 -0.06 2.72 21.27
CA TYR A 387 0.79 2.62 20.08
C TYR A 387 0.12 1.90 18.89
N LEU A 388 -0.95 1.12 19.12
CA LEU A 388 -1.75 0.49 18.05
C LEU A 388 -2.74 1.44 17.38
N ARG A 389 -3.07 2.57 18.04
CA ARG A 389 -4.06 3.53 17.54
C ARG A 389 -3.61 4.23 16.27
N LYS A 390 -2.32 4.58 16.19
CA LYS A 390 -1.75 5.24 15.01
C LYS A 390 -1.75 4.31 13.78
N PRO A 391 -1.20 3.08 13.84
CA PRO A 391 -1.34 2.10 12.75
C PRO A 391 -2.79 1.83 12.34
N LEU A 392 -3.74 1.77 13.29
CA LEU A 392 -5.17 1.62 12.96
C LEU A 392 -5.71 2.81 12.18
N SER A 393 -5.36 4.05 12.55
CA SER A 393 -5.76 5.25 11.82
C SER A 393 -5.13 5.30 10.41
N GLU A 394 -3.86 4.89 10.29
CA GLU A 394 -3.08 4.81 9.05
C GLU A 394 -3.65 3.80 8.04
N THR A 395 -4.52 2.88 8.47
CA THR A 395 -5.22 2.00 7.52
C THR A 395 -6.11 2.76 6.53
N GLY A 396 -6.36 4.07 6.73
CA GLY A 396 -7.11 4.89 5.80
C GLY A 396 -8.59 4.52 5.80
N ASP A 397 -9.27 4.65 4.69
CA ASP A 397 -10.68 4.22 4.57
C ASP A 397 -10.82 2.78 4.05
N ARG A 398 -9.70 2.05 4.00
CA ARG A 398 -9.68 0.64 3.59
C ARG A 398 -10.67 -0.18 4.38
N GLU A 399 -11.30 -1.10 3.68
CA GLU A 399 -11.99 -2.20 4.35
C GLU A 399 -10.95 -3.01 5.14
N LEU A 400 -11.23 -3.31 6.40
CA LEU A 400 -10.41 -4.23 7.19
C LEU A 400 -11.06 -5.59 7.08
N VAL A 401 -10.33 -6.63 6.69
CA VAL A 401 -10.91 -7.93 6.37
C VAL A 401 -10.21 -9.03 7.15
N GLU A 402 -10.93 -9.67 8.05
CA GLU A 402 -10.46 -10.92 8.63
C GLU A 402 -10.67 -12.03 7.59
N LEU A 403 -9.60 -12.56 7.00
CA LEU A 403 -9.72 -13.70 6.09
C LEU A 403 -9.89 -14.98 6.89
N SER A 404 -10.93 -15.76 6.58
CA SER A 404 -11.18 -17.05 7.23
C SER A 404 -11.71 -18.08 6.23
N GLN A 405 -11.17 -19.30 6.31
CA GLN A 405 -11.62 -20.43 5.51
C GLN A 405 -12.82 -21.18 6.13
N THR A 406 -13.15 -20.91 7.39
CA THR A 406 -14.16 -21.67 8.13
C THR A 406 -15.18 -20.79 8.83
N ASP A 407 -14.79 -19.59 9.26
CA ASP A 407 -15.65 -18.67 10.00
C ASP A 407 -16.22 -17.58 9.09
N ALA A 408 -17.45 -17.80 8.62
CA ALA A 408 -18.17 -16.85 7.78
C ALA A 408 -18.89 -15.73 8.56
N PHE A 409 -18.86 -15.75 9.91
CA PHE A 409 -19.46 -14.70 10.72
C PHE A 409 -18.44 -13.61 11.06
N TRP A 410 -17.32 -14.00 11.67
CA TRP A 410 -16.28 -13.05 12.06
C TRP A 410 -15.43 -12.61 10.87
N GLY A 411 -15.10 -13.55 9.99
CA GLY A 411 -14.30 -13.33 8.80
C GLY A 411 -15.06 -13.39 7.47
N ARG A 412 -14.26 -13.37 6.40
CA ARG A 412 -14.67 -13.48 5.01
C ARG A 412 -13.70 -14.38 4.25
N ARG A 413 -14.22 -15.23 3.37
CA ARG A 413 -13.41 -16.04 2.46
C ARG A 413 -12.76 -15.17 1.39
N ILE A 414 -11.70 -15.68 0.76
CA ILE A 414 -11.07 -15.03 -0.40
C ILE A 414 -12.07 -14.86 -1.55
N SER A 415 -13.07 -15.75 -1.67
CA SER A 415 -14.17 -15.63 -2.63
C SER A 415 -15.11 -14.42 -2.38
N GLY A 416 -14.96 -13.73 -1.24
CA GLY A 416 -15.83 -12.63 -0.83
C GLY A 416 -17.01 -13.04 0.05
N GLU A 417 -17.21 -14.32 0.33
CA GLU A 417 -18.30 -14.81 1.18
C GLU A 417 -18.01 -14.67 2.68
N GLY A 418 -18.94 -14.12 3.44
CA GLY A 418 -18.84 -13.97 4.91
C GLY A 418 -19.17 -12.55 5.36
N LYS A 419 -19.55 -12.40 6.63
CA LYS A 419 -20.03 -11.12 7.18
C LYS A 419 -18.91 -10.16 7.55
N ASN A 420 -17.67 -10.65 7.74
CA ASN A 420 -16.52 -9.82 8.13
C ASN A 420 -16.81 -8.92 9.37
N MET A 421 -17.50 -9.45 10.38
CA MET A 421 -17.89 -8.68 11.56
C MET A 421 -16.69 -8.11 12.31
N MET A 422 -15.56 -8.84 12.35
CA MET A 422 -14.32 -8.37 12.97
C MET A 422 -13.80 -7.11 12.28
N GLY A 423 -13.75 -7.14 10.94
CA GLY A 423 -13.40 -6.00 10.11
C GLY A 423 -14.29 -4.79 10.35
N SER A 424 -15.61 -5.02 10.47
CA SER A 424 -16.57 -3.95 10.79
C SER A 424 -16.31 -3.30 12.14
N LEU A 425 -16.10 -4.10 13.19
CA LEU A 425 -15.82 -3.58 14.53
C LEU A 425 -14.52 -2.75 14.59
N LEU A 426 -13.48 -3.18 13.87
CA LEU A 426 -12.22 -2.45 13.78
C LEU A 426 -12.39 -1.11 13.03
N ARG A 427 -13.24 -1.05 11.99
CA ARG A 427 -13.57 0.21 11.29
C ARG A 427 -14.37 1.16 12.18
N ASP A 428 -15.32 0.64 12.96
CA ASP A 428 -16.06 1.45 13.94
C ASP A 428 -15.11 2.03 15.00
N LEU A 429 -14.17 1.21 15.48
CA LEU A 429 -13.15 1.63 16.43
C LEU A 429 -12.21 2.68 15.82
N ARG A 430 -11.74 2.47 14.58
CA ARG A 430 -10.93 3.43 13.82
C ARG A 430 -11.62 4.80 13.74
N SER A 431 -12.93 4.81 13.46
CA SER A 431 -13.72 6.04 13.31
C SER A 431 -13.88 6.81 14.62
N LYS A 432 -13.77 6.15 15.78
CA LYS A 432 -13.82 6.79 17.11
C LYS A 432 -12.47 7.34 17.58
N ILE A 433 -11.37 6.87 16.99
CA ILE A 433 -10.01 7.24 17.39
C ILE A 433 -9.47 8.38 16.49
N ARG A 434 -10.04 8.55 15.30
CA ARG A 434 -9.88 9.76 14.48
C ARG A 434 -10.67 10.91 15.07
#